data_AF-V8CWH2-F1
#
_entry.id   AF-V8CWH2-F1
#
_cell.length_a   1.000
_cell.length_b   1.000
_cell.length_c   1.000
_cell.angle_alpha   90.00
_cell.angle_beta   90.00
_cell.angle_gamma   90.00
#
_symmetry.space_group_name_H-M   'P 1'
#
loop_
_entity.id
_entity.type
_entity.pdbx_description
1 polymer ?
#
loop_
_entity_poly.entity_id
_entity_poly.type
_entity_poly.pdbx_seq_one_letter_code
_entity_poly.pdbx_strand_id
1 'polypeptide(L)'
;MTDNSDQNKTVSPVVTQSKFGRVLSAFLNSPFAGMTPWIVMGFINGPGRFEEAAAVAFGLSLLIVIGGHKRGSKIKFLEVFDLVYFSSMVLLAQFAAASVLDWLEMWGGEMTNIALVSFALGSILIRQPFTMQYAKESEPEEMWDNPVFIHINYMITWSWVLGFGVGAVAGFYGDAVLQDNNNFWTGWIIGLAGTIFAISFTEFYPEYAVAKEMAKGGEDVVPQSLARLWDWVPIFVIVTGVAGLVTDSTSTVLGIVIIVVGIVIKVAMNALVPDKKKTESRTQGLSPEHQ
;
A
#
# COMPACT_ATOMS: atom_id res chain seq x y z
N MET A 1 -65.04 -10.26 -18.50
CA MET A 1 -64.14 -11.39 -18.14
C MET A 1 -62.73 -10.87 -18.32
N THR A 2 -62.09 -10.53 -17.21
CA THR A 2 -60.73 -10.00 -17.14
C THR A 2 -59.74 -11.16 -17.19
N ASP A 3 -58.87 -11.14 -18.19
CA ASP A 3 -57.75 -12.07 -18.34
C ASP A 3 -56.64 -11.69 -17.35
N ASN A 4 -56.32 -12.62 -16.46
CA ASN A 4 -55.39 -12.45 -15.35
C ASN A 4 -54.18 -13.32 -15.64
N SER A 5 -53.24 -12.79 -16.44
CA SER A 5 -51.92 -13.41 -16.64
C SER A 5 -50.93 -12.78 -15.65
N ASP A 6 -50.82 -13.45 -14.50
CA ASP A 6 -49.88 -13.16 -13.43
C ASP A 6 -48.45 -13.06 -13.95
N GLN A 7 -47.89 -11.85 -13.90
CA GLN A 7 -46.46 -11.62 -14.03
C GLN A 7 -45.75 -12.16 -12.78
N ASN A 8 -45.24 -13.38 -12.90
CA ASN A 8 -44.23 -13.91 -11.98
C ASN A 8 -42.90 -13.16 -12.21
N LYS A 9 -42.80 -11.93 -11.69
CA LYS A 9 -41.52 -11.23 -11.55
C LYS A 9 -40.73 -11.96 -10.47
N THR A 10 -39.75 -12.74 -10.91
CA THR A 10 -38.68 -13.29 -10.09
C THR A 10 -37.93 -12.13 -9.44
N VAL A 11 -38.35 -11.77 -8.22
CA VAL A 11 -37.57 -10.88 -7.35
C VAL A 11 -36.31 -11.66 -6.97
N SER A 12 -35.19 -11.36 -7.62
CA SER A 12 -33.89 -11.87 -7.19
C SER A 12 -33.69 -11.48 -5.72
N PRO A 13 -33.29 -12.42 -4.84
CA PRO A 13 -33.12 -12.12 -3.43
C PRO A 13 -32.00 -11.09 -3.27
N VAL A 14 -32.33 -9.94 -2.67
CA VAL A 14 -31.33 -8.95 -2.23
C VAL A 14 -30.51 -9.62 -1.13
N VAL A 15 -29.38 -10.23 -1.52
CA VAL A 15 -28.43 -10.83 -0.58
C VAL A 15 -27.90 -9.72 0.32
N THR A 16 -28.42 -9.66 1.54
CA THR A 16 -28.00 -8.67 2.53
C THR A 16 -26.60 -9.05 3.01
N GLN A 17 -25.56 -8.46 2.40
CA GLN A 17 -24.18 -8.68 2.84
C GLN A 17 -23.98 -8.20 4.28
N SER A 18 -23.34 -9.04 5.10
CA SER A 18 -22.95 -8.69 6.47
C SER A 18 -21.98 -7.50 6.46
N LYS A 19 -21.92 -6.72 7.57
CA LYS A 19 -20.99 -5.59 7.71
C LYS A 19 -19.54 -6.00 7.42
N PHE A 20 -19.15 -7.19 7.87
CA PHE A 20 -17.83 -7.79 7.57
C PHE A 20 -17.67 -8.10 6.07
N GLY A 21 -18.70 -8.68 5.43
CA GLY A 21 -18.69 -8.94 3.99
C GLY A 21 -18.46 -7.67 3.16
N ARG A 22 -19.10 -6.55 3.55
CA ARG A 22 -18.95 -5.26 2.88
C ARG A 22 -17.55 -4.66 3.06
N VAL A 23 -17.01 -4.68 4.29
CA VAL A 23 -15.64 -4.20 4.57
C VAL A 23 -14.60 -5.04 3.83
N LEU A 24 -14.76 -6.37 3.83
CA LEU A 24 -13.85 -7.26 3.13
C LEU A 24 -13.93 -7.08 1.61
N SER A 25 -15.11 -6.83 1.03
CA SER A 25 -15.23 -6.51 -0.40
C SER A 25 -14.61 -5.15 -0.72
N ALA A 26 -14.80 -4.14 0.13
CA ALA A 26 -14.16 -2.83 -0.03
C ALA A 26 -12.64 -2.93 0.04
N PHE A 27 -12.09 -3.75 0.95
CA PHE A 27 -10.65 -4.01 1.00
C PHE A 27 -10.15 -4.74 -0.24
N LEU A 28 -10.78 -5.85 -0.65
CA LEU A 28 -10.38 -6.64 -1.82
C LEU A 28 -10.43 -5.85 -3.14
N ASN A 29 -11.35 -4.90 -3.24
CA ASN A 29 -11.48 -4.02 -4.41
C ASN A 29 -10.54 -2.80 -4.34
N SER A 30 -9.90 -2.56 -3.19
CA SER A 30 -8.95 -1.46 -3.05
C SER A 30 -7.58 -1.83 -3.64
N PRO A 31 -6.82 -0.84 -4.14
CA PRO A 31 -5.42 -1.04 -4.55
C PRO A 31 -4.54 -1.65 -3.44
N PHE A 32 -4.91 -1.49 -2.17
CA PHE A 32 -4.19 -2.05 -1.03
C PHE A 32 -4.22 -3.57 -0.98
N ALA A 33 -5.32 -4.21 -1.39
CA ALA A 33 -5.41 -5.67 -1.38
C ALA A 33 -4.34 -6.29 -2.29
N GLY A 34 -4.17 -5.76 -3.50
CA GLY A 34 -3.13 -6.22 -4.42
C GLY A 34 -1.71 -6.07 -3.87
N MET A 35 -1.45 -5.01 -3.10
CA MET A 35 -0.13 -4.77 -2.52
C MET A 35 0.10 -5.52 -1.20
N THR A 36 -0.93 -6.15 -0.63
CA THR A 36 -0.86 -6.75 0.70
C THR A 36 0.17 -7.88 0.80
N PRO A 37 0.28 -8.84 -0.15
CA PRO A 37 1.32 -9.87 -0.11
C PRO A 37 2.73 -9.28 -0.02
N TRP A 38 3.02 -8.25 -0.80
CA TRP A 38 4.32 -7.56 -0.81
C TRP A 38 4.59 -6.79 0.48
N ILE A 39 3.58 -6.11 1.00
CA ILE A 39 3.69 -5.38 2.28
C ILE A 39 3.99 -6.37 3.40
N VAL A 40 3.22 -7.46 3.49
CA VAL A 40 3.41 -8.51 4.49
C VAL A 40 4.80 -9.13 4.35
N MET A 41 5.23 -9.43 3.12
CA MET A 41 6.58 -9.92 2.85
C MET A 41 7.64 -8.92 3.33
N GLY A 42 7.51 -7.62 3.04
CA GLY A 42 8.45 -6.60 3.48
C GLY A 42 8.55 -6.44 5.00
N PHE A 43 7.47 -6.70 5.74
CA PHE A 43 7.49 -6.72 7.20
C PHE A 43 8.10 -8.00 7.79
N ILE A 44 7.91 -9.15 7.13
CA ILE A 44 8.42 -10.44 7.61
C ILE A 44 9.89 -10.64 7.21
N ASN A 45 10.29 -10.10 6.05
CA ASN A 45 11.64 -10.17 5.52
C ASN A 45 12.62 -9.67 6.58
N GLY A 46 13.45 -10.61 7.03
CA GLY A 46 14.55 -10.43 7.96
C GLY A 46 15.57 -11.55 7.75
N PRO A 47 16.73 -11.49 8.41
CA PRO A 47 17.83 -12.42 8.17
C PRO A 47 17.38 -13.89 8.30
N GLY A 48 17.54 -14.67 7.24
CA GLY A 48 17.18 -16.09 7.19
C GLY A 48 15.67 -16.42 7.13
N ARG A 49 14.80 -15.42 6.92
CA ARG A 49 13.33 -15.61 6.93
C ARG A 49 12.66 -15.44 5.57
N PHE A 50 13.44 -15.37 4.50
CA PHE A 50 12.94 -15.12 3.14
C PHE A 50 11.98 -16.21 2.67
N GLU A 51 12.28 -17.48 2.93
CA GLU A 51 11.42 -18.61 2.54
C GLU A 51 10.06 -18.55 3.25
N GLU A 52 10.06 -18.32 4.57
CA GLU A 52 8.84 -18.15 5.36
C GLU A 52 8.00 -16.99 4.84
N ALA A 53 8.63 -15.85 4.56
CA ALA A 53 7.97 -14.66 4.04
C ALA A 53 7.34 -14.90 2.67
N ALA A 54 8.07 -15.55 1.76
CA ALA A 54 7.59 -15.89 0.42
C ALA A 54 6.42 -16.89 0.47
N ALA A 55 6.47 -17.90 1.34
CA ALA A 55 5.38 -18.86 1.50
C ALA A 55 4.11 -18.20 2.07
N VAL A 56 4.24 -17.32 3.07
CA VAL A 56 3.12 -16.54 3.61
C VAL A 56 2.53 -15.62 2.54
N ALA A 57 3.37 -14.94 1.77
CA ALA A 57 2.94 -14.07 0.68
C ALA A 57 2.25 -14.86 -0.44
N PHE A 58 2.73 -16.05 -0.78
CA PHE A 58 2.08 -16.95 -1.74
C PHE A 58 0.67 -17.36 -1.28
N GLY A 59 0.56 -17.82 -0.02
CA GLY A 59 -0.73 -18.19 0.57
C GLY A 59 -1.71 -17.02 0.58
N LEU A 60 -1.23 -15.82 0.93
CA LEU A 60 -2.04 -14.61 0.93
C LEU A 60 -2.50 -14.21 -0.48
N SER A 61 -1.60 -14.32 -1.47
CA SER A 61 -1.92 -14.05 -2.88
C SER A 61 -3.02 -14.99 -3.39
N LEU A 62 -2.92 -16.29 -3.10
CA LEU A 62 -3.97 -17.26 -3.44
C LEU A 62 -5.32 -16.92 -2.78
N LEU A 63 -5.30 -16.56 -1.50
CA LEU A 63 -6.51 -16.20 -0.76
C LEU A 63 -7.19 -14.96 -1.35
N ILE A 64 -6.40 -13.94 -1.73
CA ILE A 64 -6.91 -12.71 -2.34
C ILE A 64 -7.50 -13.01 -3.71
N VAL A 65 -6.80 -13.74 -4.58
CA VAL A 65 -7.29 -14.08 -5.93
C VAL A 65 -8.55 -14.94 -5.88
N ILE A 66 -8.54 -16.00 -5.07
CA ILE A 66 -9.72 -16.88 -4.91
C ILE A 66 -10.89 -16.11 -4.28
N GLY A 67 -10.61 -15.27 -3.28
CA GLY A 67 -11.61 -14.48 -2.57
C GLY A 67 -12.25 -13.41 -3.45
N GLY A 68 -11.44 -12.68 -4.22
CA GLY A 68 -11.88 -11.67 -5.19
C GLY A 68 -12.67 -12.30 -6.34
N HIS A 69 -12.15 -13.38 -6.94
CA HIS A 69 -12.83 -14.05 -8.05
C HIS A 69 -14.18 -14.64 -7.64
N LYS A 70 -14.28 -15.26 -6.46
CA LYS A 70 -15.57 -15.76 -5.91
C LYS A 70 -16.59 -14.65 -5.67
N ARG A 71 -16.17 -13.40 -5.58
CA ARG A 71 -17.02 -12.21 -5.41
C ARG A 71 -17.27 -11.45 -6.72
N GLY A 72 -16.81 -11.99 -7.84
CA GLY A 72 -17.03 -11.42 -9.17
C GLY A 72 -15.99 -10.39 -9.62
N SER A 73 -14.90 -10.18 -8.87
CA SER A 73 -13.78 -9.36 -9.32
C SER A 73 -13.02 -10.06 -10.47
N LYS A 74 -12.52 -9.26 -11.41
CA LYS A 74 -11.72 -9.75 -12.52
C LYS A 74 -10.29 -9.96 -12.04
N ILE A 75 -9.61 -10.97 -12.57
CA ILE A 75 -8.20 -11.20 -12.24
C ILE A 75 -7.36 -10.03 -12.76
N LYS A 76 -6.52 -9.48 -11.88
CA LYS A 76 -5.70 -8.28 -12.16
C LYS A 76 -4.26 -8.66 -12.52
N PHE A 77 -3.55 -7.78 -13.22
CA PHE A 77 -2.16 -8.02 -13.62
C PHE A 77 -1.24 -8.24 -12.43
N LEU A 78 -1.45 -7.47 -11.36
CA LEU A 78 -0.67 -7.64 -10.13
C LEU A 78 -0.94 -9.00 -9.50
N GLU A 79 -2.20 -9.44 -9.42
CA GLU A 79 -2.54 -10.76 -8.88
C GLU A 79 -1.88 -11.92 -9.65
N VAL A 80 -1.82 -11.82 -10.98
CA VAL A 80 -1.10 -12.81 -11.81
C VAL A 80 0.40 -12.74 -11.54
N PHE A 81 0.96 -11.53 -11.47
CA PHE A 81 2.37 -11.32 -11.18
C PHE A 81 2.76 -11.88 -9.82
N ASP A 82 1.96 -11.63 -8.79
CA ASP A 82 2.13 -12.15 -7.43
C ASP A 82 2.17 -13.68 -7.42
N LEU A 83 1.16 -14.31 -8.03
CA LEU A 83 1.07 -15.77 -8.10
C LEU A 83 2.27 -16.36 -8.84
N VAL A 84 2.68 -15.78 -9.96
CA VAL A 84 3.84 -16.26 -10.73
C VAL A 84 5.14 -16.06 -9.94
N TYR A 85 5.36 -14.89 -9.36
CA TYR A 85 6.57 -14.58 -8.62
C TYR A 85 6.71 -15.46 -7.37
N PHE A 86 5.68 -15.47 -6.51
CA PHE A 86 5.74 -16.22 -5.26
C PHE A 86 5.73 -17.74 -5.49
N SER A 87 4.98 -18.25 -6.49
CA SER A 87 5.09 -19.68 -6.83
C SER A 87 6.49 -20.03 -7.33
N SER A 88 7.12 -19.17 -8.13
CA SER A 88 8.50 -19.38 -8.56
C SER A 88 9.47 -19.41 -7.38
N MET A 89 9.30 -18.51 -6.40
CA MET A 89 10.12 -18.51 -5.17
C MET A 89 9.91 -19.79 -4.34
N VAL A 90 8.67 -20.24 -4.16
CA VAL A 90 8.36 -21.48 -3.44
C VAL A 90 8.95 -22.71 -4.16
N LEU A 91 8.86 -22.75 -5.49
CA LEU A 91 9.45 -23.84 -6.27
C LEU A 91 10.98 -23.82 -6.20
N LEU A 92 11.61 -22.65 -6.24
CA LEU A 92 13.06 -22.52 -6.06
C LEU A 92 13.47 -22.96 -4.66
N ALA A 93 12.79 -22.53 -3.61
CA ALA A 93 13.05 -22.98 -2.25
C ALA A 93 12.98 -24.51 -2.11
N GLN A 94 12.00 -25.14 -2.76
CA GLN A 94 11.76 -26.57 -2.64
C GLN A 94 12.71 -27.45 -3.49
N PHE A 95 13.12 -26.96 -4.66
CA PHE A 95 13.78 -27.79 -5.69
C PHE A 95 15.16 -27.30 -6.13
N ALA A 96 15.59 -26.09 -5.74
CA ALA A 96 16.88 -25.56 -6.15
C ALA A 96 18.04 -26.19 -5.35
N ALA A 97 19.23 -26.17 -5.94
CA ALA A 97 20.46 -26.59 -5.27
C ALA A 97 20.84 -25.59 -4.16
N ALA A 98 21.56 -26.05 -3.14
CA ALA A 98 22.00 -25.21 -2.02
C ALA A 98 22.70 -23.91 -2.47
N SER A 99 23.54 -23.98 -3.51
CA SER A 99 24.23 -22.80 -4.06
C SER A 99 23.28 -21.74 -4.64
N VAL A 100 22.10 -22.13 -5.12
CA VAL A 100 21.07 -21.21 -5.60
C VAL A 100 20.32 -20.60 -4.42
N LEU A 101 20.07 -21.39 -3.36
CA LEU A 101 19.45 -20.88 -2.14
C LEU A 101 20.35 -19.86 -1.44
N ASP A 102 21.65 -20.14 -1.31
CA ASP A 102 22.63 -19.20 -0.75
C ASP A 102 22.67 -17.89 -1.57
N TRP A 103 22.56 -17.99 -2.90
CA TRP A 103 22.50 -16.82 -3.78
C TRP A 103 21.19 -16.05 -3.64
N LEU A 104 20.05 -16.73 -3.45
CA LEU A 104 18.75 -16.10 -3.20
C LEU A 104 18.67 -15.47 -1.81
N GLU A 105 19.33 -16.03 -0.79
CA GLU A 105 19.45 -15.38 0.51
C GLU A 105 20.27 -14.08 0.41
N MET A 106 21.23 -14.03 -0.51
CA MET A 106 22.02 -12.84 -0.76
C MET A 106 21.26 -11.80 -1.59
N TRP A 107 20.70 -12.19 -2.73
CA TRP A 107 20.16 -11.25 -3.73
C TRP A 107 18.63 -11.21 -3.78
N GLY A 108 17.95 -12.05 -3.02
CA GLY A 108 16.49 -12.23 -3.10
C GLY A 108 15.73 -10.93 -2.88
N GLY A 109 16.11 -10.16 -1.85
CA GLY A 109 15.49 -8.87 -1.55
C GLY A 109 15.66 -7.84 -2.67
N GLU A 110 16.87 -7.72 -3.24
CA GLU A 110 17.12 -6.84 -4.36
C GLU A 110 16.33 -7.28 -5.60
N MET A 111 16.35 -8.57 -5.92
CA MET A 111 15.61 -9.14 -7.04
C MET A 111 14.10 -8.92 -6.91
N THR A 112 13.55 -9.04 -5.69
CA THR A 112 12.14 -8.71 -5.42
C THR A 112 11.84 -7.26 -5.79
N ASN A 113 12.66 -6.32 -5.32
CA ASN A 113 12.46 -4.91 -5.62
C ASN A 113 12.63 -4.62 -7.13
N ILE A 114 13.63 -5.20 -7.79
CA ILE A 114 13.83 -5.07 -9.24
C ILE A 114 12.63 -5.63 -10.01
N ALA A 115 12.12 -6.80 -9.61
CA ALA A 115 10.96 -7.41 -10.24
C ALA A 115 9.72 -6.50 -10.10
N LEU A 116 9.51 -5.91 -8.92
CA LEU A 116 8.41 -4.97 -8.66
C LEU A 116 8.54 -3.67 -9.44
N VAL A 117 9.73 -3.08 -9.49
CA VAL A 117 10.01 -1.89 -10.33
C VAL A 117 9.73 -2.21 -11.80
N SER A 118 10.22 -3.35 -12.27
CA SER A 118 10.05 -3.80 -13.66
C SER A 118 8.58 -4.03 -14.01
N PHE A 119 7.82 -4.65 -13.09
CA PHE A 119 6.39 -4.84 -13.24
C PHE A 119 5.64 -3.50 -13.29
N ALA A 120 5.89 -2.61 -12.33
CA ALA A 120 5.22 -1.31 -12.26
C ALA A 120 5.54 -0.44 -13.48
N LEU A 121 6.81 -0.35 -13.88
CA LEU A 121 7.23 0.32 -15.12
C LEU A 121 6.64 -0.35 -16.35
N GLY A 122 6.66 -1.68 -16.42
CA GLY A 122 6.06 -2.46 -17.51
C GLY A 122 4.58 -2.12 -17.69
N SER A 123 3.82 -1.99 -16.60
CA SER A 123 2.41 -1.58 -16.62
C SER A 123 2.22 -0.18 -17.21
N ILE A 124 3.11 0.76 -16.89
CA ILE A 124 3.12 2.11 -17.47
C ILE A 124 3.47 2.06 -18.97
N LEU A 125 4.46 1.27 -19.37
CA LEU A 125 4.94 1.16 -20.75
C LEU A 125 3.87 0.58 -21.69
N ILE A 126 3.07 -0.38 -21.23
CA ILE A 126 1.91 -0.90 -21.97
C ILE A 126 0.68 0.02 -21.88
N ARG A 127 0.84 1.22 -21.29
CA ARG A 127 -0.20 2.24 -21.07
C ARG A 127 -1.37 1.79 -20.18
N GLN A 128 -1.16 0.77 -19.35
CA GLN A 128 -2.14 0.30 -18.37
C GLN A 128 -1.48 0.20 -16.99
N PRO A 129 -1.32 1.34 -16.28
CA PRO A 129 -0.78 1.35 -14.92
C PRO A 129 -1.53 0.35 -14.06
N PHE A 130 -0.82 -0.50 -13.32
CA PHE A 130 -1.44 -1.64 -12.62
C PHE A 130 -2.52 -1.22 -11.62
N THR A 131 -2.41 -0.02 -11.06
CA THR A 131 -3.39 0.55 -10.11
C THR A 131 -4.75 0.80 -10.76
N MET A 132 -4.78 1.03 -12.07
CA MET A 132 -5.99 1.37 -12.81
C MET A 132 -7.01 0.24 -12.79
N GLN A 133 -6.57 -1.03 -12.79
CA GLN A 133 -7.48 -2.18 -12.73
C GLN A 133 -8.24 -2.25 -11.40
N TYR A 134 -7.61 -1.81 -10.30
CA TYR A 134 -8.26 -1.71 -8.99
C TYR A 134 -9.17 -0.49 -8.93
N ALA A 135 -8.69 0.66 -9.40
CA ALA A 135 -9.47 1.90 -9.38
C ALA A 135 -10.78 1.77 -10.19
N LYS A 136 -10.75 1.09 -11.34
CA LYS A 136 -11.95 0.83 -12.17
C LYS A 136 -13.01 -0.04 -11.49
N GLU A 137 -12.65 -0.87 -10.51
CA GLU A 137 -13.64 -1.66 -9.75
C GLU A 137 -14.37 -0.84 -8.68
N SER A 138 -13.80 0.29 -8.27
CA SER A 138 -14.36 1.16 -7.24
C SER A 138 -15.06 2.41 -7.80
N GLU A 139 -14.79 2.75 -9.06
CA GLU A 139 -15.31 3.94 -9.73
C GLU A 139 -16.35 3.59 -10.82
N PRO A 140 -17.37 4.44 -11.05
CA PRO A 140 -18.32 4.28 -12.15
C PRO A 140 -17.64 4.23 -13.52
N GLU A 141 -18.20 3.48 -14.46
CA GLU A 141 -17.63 3.31 -15.81
C GLU A 141 -17.47 4.65 -16.55
N GLU A 142 -18.34 5.62 -16.27
CA GLU A 142 -18.28 6.97 -16.86
C GLU A 142 -17.00 7.73 -16.46
N MET A 143 -16.37 7.37 -15.34
CA MET A 143 -15.14 8.00 -14.85
C MET A 143 -13.87 7.36 -15.42
N TRP A 144 -13.96 6.19 -16.07
CA TRP A 144 -12.80 5.41 -16.49
C TRP A 144 -11.93 6.10 -17.53
N ASP A 145 -12.54 6.93 -18.39
CA ASP A 145 -11.86 7.69 -19.44
C ASP A 145 -11.59 9.15 -19.04
N ASN A 146 -11.91 9.52 -17.79
CA ASN A 146 -11.65 10.86 -17.29
C ASN A 146 -10.12 11.14 -17.24
N PRO A 147 -9.61 12.23 -17.84
CA PRO A 147 -8.19 12.55 -17.83
C PRO A 147 -7.58 12.67 -16.43
N VAL A 148 -8.34 13.15 -15.45
CA VAL A 148 -7.93 13.26 -14.04
C VAL A 148 -7.78 11.87 -13.42
N PHE A 149 -8.75 10.98 -13.66
CA PHE A 149 -8.71 9.58 -13.19
C PHE A 149 -7.50 8.83 -13.76
N ILE A 150 -7.25 8.97 -15.06
CA ILE A 150 -6.09 8.39 -15.73
C ILE A 150 -4.81 8.96 -15.10
N HIS A 151 -4.69 10.29 -15.00
CA HIS A 151 -3.52 10.95 -14.44
C HIS A 151 -3.21 10.50 -13.00
N ILE A 152 -4.23 10.40 -12.14
CA ILE A 152 -4.09 9.91 -10.76
C ILE A 152 -3.45 8.53 -10.74
N ASN A 153 -3.96 7.58 -11.54
CA ASN A 153 -3.44 6.22 -11.58
C ASN A 153 -2.00 6.14 -12.08
N TYR A 154 -1.62 6.96 -13.06
CA TYR A 154 -0.22 7.07 -13.48
C TYR A 154 0.67 7.59 -12.35
N MET A 155 0.26 8.64 -11.64
CA MET A 155 1.05 9.21 -10.55
C MET A 155 1.19 8.25 -9.37
N ILE A 156 0.12 7.54 -9.01
CA ILE A 156 0.18 6.50 -7.98
C ILE A 156 1.14 5.39 -8.43
N THR A 157 1.02 4.90 -9.66
CA THR A 157 1.93 3.86 -10.17
C THR A 157 3.39 4.34 -10.19
N TRP A 158 3.65 5.61 -10.53
CA TRP A 158 4.98 6.20 -10.41
C TRP A 158 5.49 6.28 -8.97
N SER A 159 4.62 6.56 -7.99
CA SER A 159 5.02 6.52 -6.58
C SER A 159 5.44 5.13 -6.14
N TRP A 160 4.81 4.07 -6.66
CA TRP A 160 5.21 2.69 -6.42
C TRP A 160 6.54 2.35 -7.10
N VAL A 161 6.75 2.79 -8.34
CA VAL A 161 8.06 2.70 -9.02
C VAL A 161 9.15 3.35 -8.18
N LEU A 162 8.89 4.54 -7.63
CA LEU A 162 9.85 5.24 -6.76
C LEU A 162 10.06 4.48 -5.44
N GLY A 163 9.00 4.03 -4.78
CA GLY A 163 9.09 3.29 -3.51
C GLY A 163 9.92 2.01 -3.64
N PHE A 164 9.65 1.21 -4.67
CA PHE A 164 10.43 0.00 -4.95
C PHE A 164 11.83 0.31 -5.48
N GLY A 165 11.99 1.38 -6.27
CA GLY A 165 13.28 1.83 -6.76
C GLY A 165 14.21 2.25 -5.62
N VAL A 166 13.70 2.95 -4.61
CA VAL A 166 14.44 3.27 -3.38
C VAL A 166 14.88 2.00 -2.66
N GLY A 167 14.00 1.00 -2.53
CA GLY A 167 14.34 -0.30 -1.96
C GLY A 167 15.42 -1.04 -2.74
N ALA A 168 15.31 -1.08 -4.08
CA ALA A 168 16.30 -1.71 -4.96
C ALA A 168 17.68 -1.03 -4.84
N VAL A 169 17.73 0.31 -4.91
CA VAL A 169 18.98 1.06 -4.82
C VAL A 169 19.61 0.94 -3.42
N ALA A 170 18.80 0.97 -2.36
CA ALA A 170 19.27 0.78 -1.01
C ALA A 170 19.84 -0.64 -0.80
N GLY A 171 19.09 -1.68 -1.20
CA GLY A 171 19.53 -3.07 -1.15
C GLY A 171 20.85 -3.28 -1.89
N PHE A 172 20.91 -2.85 -3.16
CA PHE A 172 22.12 -2.92 -3.97
C PHE A 172 23.32 -2.21 -3.31
N TYR A 173 23.11 -1.05 -2.68
CA TYR A 173 24.17 -0.38 -1.96
C TYR A 173 24.63 -1.18 -0.72
N GLY A 174 23.71 -1.80 0.01
CA GLY A 174 24.02 -2.71 1.11
C GLY A 174 24.86 -3.90 0.66
N ASP A 175 24.45 -4.55 -0.43
CA ASP A 175 25.09 -5.76 -0.94
C ASP A 175 26.44 -5.45 -1.59
N ALA A 176 26.47 -4.51 -2.53
CA ALA A 176 27.65 -4.23 -3.33
C ALA A 176 28.70 -3.41 -2.58
N VAL A 177 28.28 -2.45 -1.75
CA VAL A 177 29.20 -1.49 -1.10
C VAL A 177 29.47 -1.85 0.35
N LEU A 178 28.43 -2.15 1.14
CA LEU A 178 28.60 -2.51 2.56
C LEU A 178 28.98 -3.98 2.75
N GLN A 179 28.77 -4.83 1.73
CA GLN A 179 28.97 -6.28 1.80
C GLN A 179 28.18 -6.90 2.97
N ASP A 180 27.00 -6.33 3.24
CA ASP A 180 26.10 -6.70 4.34
C ASP A 180 24.67 -6.70 3.81
N ASN A 181 24.23 -7.88 3.35
CA ASN A 181 22.90 -8.09 2.79
C ASN A 181 21.77 -8.05 3.82
N ASN A 182 22.13 -8.20 5.09
CA ASN A 182 21.20 -8.18 6.21
C ASN A 182 21.28 -6.84 6.96
N ASN A 183 21.86 -5.81 6.34
CA ASN A 183 21.99 -4.52 6.97
C ASN A 183 20.61 -3.95 7.31
N PHE A 184 20.42 -3.61 8.57
CA PHE A 184 19.16 -3.09 9.11
C PHE A 184 18.62 -1.89 8.31
N TRP A 185 19.48 -0.99 7.85
CA TRP A 185 19.03 0.21 7.14
C TRP A 185 18.76 -0.07 5.66
N THR A 186 19.77 -0.57 4.95
CA THR A 186 19.72 -0.73 3.49
C THR A 186 18.91 -1.95 3.05
N GLY A 187 18.95 -3.03 3.83
CA GLY A 187 18.21 -4.25 3.57
C GLY A 187 16.76 -4.22 4.06
N TRP A 188 16.40 -3.34 5.00
CA TRP A 188 15.06 -3.35 5.60
C TRP A 188 14.39 -1.97 5.72
N ILE A 189 14.92 -1.07 6.55
CA ILE A 189 14.21 0.16 6.92
C ILE A 189 13.99 1.11 5.73
N ILE A 190 14.99 1.31 4.86
CA ILE A 190 14.87 2.26 3.74
C ILE A 190 13.85 1.76 2.70
N GLY A 191 13.87 0.47 2.37
CA GLY A 191 12.89 -0.14 1.48
C GLY A 191 11.47 -0.04 2.05
N LEU A 192 11.30 -0.37 3.33
CA LEU A 192 10.01 -0.27 4.01
C LEU A 192 9.47 1.18 4.05
N ALA A 193 10.35 2.17 4.24
CA ALA A 193 9.99 3.58 4.17
C ALA A 193 9.47 3.95 2.76
N GLY A 194 10.14 3.47 1.70
CA GLY A 194 9.69 3.67 0.32
C GLY A 194 8.31 3.05 0.05
N THR A 195 8.06 1.84 0.56
CA THR A 195 6.75 1.19 0.47
C THR A 195 5.66 1.97 1.23
N ILE A 196 5.91 2.38 2.47
CA ILE A 196 4.94 3.14 3.27
C ILE A 196 4.67 4.51 2.66
N PHE A 197 5.68 5.16 2.08
CA PHE A 197 5.48 6.39 1.32
C PHE A 197 4.54 6.19 0.13
N ALA A 198 4.74 5.13 -0.68
CA ALA A 198 3.86 4.83 -1.81
C ALA A 198 2.42 4.54 -1.37
N ILE A 199 2.23 3.86 -0.23
CA ILE A 199 0.92 3.66 0.43
C ILE A 199 0.30 5.01 0.78
N SER A 200 1.02 5.85 1.52
CA SER A 200 0.52 7.17 1.93
C SER A 200 0.18 8.05 0.73
N PHE A 201 0.99 8.00 -0.33
CA PHE A 201 0.72 8.70 -1.58
C PHE A 201 -0.53 8.17 -2.29
N THR A 202 -0.76 6.85 -2.28
CA THR A 202 -1.95 6.21 -2.85
C THR A 202 -3.23 6.68 -2.18
N GLU A 203 -3.22 6.90 -0.86
CA GLU A 203 -4.37 7.45 -0.12
C GLU A 203 -4.54 8.96 -0.35
N PHE A 204 -3.44 9.71 -0.31
CA PHE A 204 -3.46 11.17 -0.34
C PHE A 204 -3.73 11.76 -1.73
N TYR A 205 -3.08 11.22 -2.76
CA TYR A 205 -3.00 11.88 -4.07
C TYR A 205 -4.34 12.03 -4.81
N PRO A 206 -5.25 11.04 -4.82
CA PRO A 206 -6.55 11.20 -5.47
C PRO A 206 -7.33 12.40 -4.95
N GLU A 207 -7.44 12.52 -3.62
CA GLU A 207 -8.17 13.62 -2.97
C GLU A 207 -7.53 14.97 -3.29
N TYR A 208 -6.20 15.05 -3.25
CA TYR A 208 -5.45 16.26 -3.58
C TYR A 208 -5.62 16.66 -5.06
N ALA A 209 -5.54 15.71 -5.99
CA ALA A 209 -5.66 15.97 -7.42
C ALA A 209 -7.07 16.46 -7.78
N VAL A 210 -8.11 15.83 -7.23
CA VAL A 210 -9.51 16.27 -7.46
C VAL A 210 -9.75 17.66 -6.89
N ALA A 211 -9.33 17.93 -5.65
CA ALA A 211 -9.48 19.24 -5.02
C ALA A 211 -8.74 20.34 -5.81
N LYS A 212 -7.55 20.02 -6.34
CA LYS A 212 -6.77 20.94 -7.17
C LYS A 212 -7.47 21.27 -8.49
N GLU A 213 -8.11 20.31 -9.13
CA GLU A 213 -8.87 20.55 -10.37
C GLU A 213 -10.16 21.34 -10.10
N MET A 214 -10.88 21.05 -9.01
CA MET A 214 -12.05 21.85 -8.59
C MET A 214 -11.67 23.31 -8.29
N ALA A 215 -10.57 23.52 -7.58
CA ALA A 215 -10.06 24.88 -7.29
C ALA A 215 -9.68 25.65 -8.56
N LYS A 216 -9.11 24.98 -9.57
CA LYS A 216 -8.87 25.59 -10.90
C LYS A 216 -10.16 25.95 -11.62
N GLY A 217 -11.23 25.18 -11.40
CA GLY A 217 -12.58 25.44 -11.89
C GLY A 217 -13.29 26.60 -11.20
N GLY A 218 -12.67 27.22 -10.18
CA GLY A 218 -13.25 28.34 -9.42
C GLY A 218 -14.18 27.92 -8.28
N GLU A 219 -14.22 26.62 -7.94
CA GLU A 219 -14.94 26.14 -6.76
C GLU A 219 -14.16 26.49 -5.48
N ASP A 220 -14.87 26.89 -4.43
CA ASP A 220 -14.29 27.18 -3.12
C ASP A 220 -13.98 25.87 -2.36
N VAL A 221 -12.91 25.21 -2.79
CA VAL A 221 -12.40 23.98 -2.16
C VAL A 221 -11.13 24.31 -1.39
N VAL A 222 -11.14 24.06 -0.09
CA VAL A 222 -9.95 24.21 0.76
C VAL A 222 -8.91 23.16 0.33
N PRO A 223 -7.73 23.56 -0.17
CA PRO A 223 -6.74 22.62 -0.64
C PRO A 223 -6.28 21.70 0.51
N GLN A 224 -6.19 20.40 0.23
CA GLN A 224 -5.67 19.44 1.19
C GLN A 224 -4.24 19.81 1.60
N SER A 225 -3.96 19.72 2.90
CA SER A 225 -2.61 19.98 3.41
C SER A 225 -1.64 18.90 2.94
N LEU A 226 -0.54 19.32 2.30
CA LEU A 226 0.58 18.44 1.96
C LEU A 226 1.19 17.75 3.18
N ALA A 227 0.92 18.24 4.40
CA ALA A 227 1.36 17.58 5.63
C ALA A 227 0.81 16.16 5.78
N ARG A 228 -0.40 15.87 5.26
CA ARG A 228 -1.03 14.54 5.35
C ARG A 228 -0.20 13.44 4.69
N LEU A 229 0.53 13.77 3.63
CA LEU A 229 1.45 12.84 2.96
C LEU A 229 2.57 12.34 3.89
N TRP A 230 2.85 13.08 4.96
CA TRP A 230 3.92 12.79 5.91
C TRP A 230 3.41 12.29 7.27
N ASP A 231 2.10 12.03 7.42
CA ASP A 231 1.49 11.57 8.68
C ASP A 231 2.06 10.22 9.18
N TRP A 232 2.61 9.41 8.26
CA TRP A 232 3.22 8.13 8.58
C TRP A 232 4.61 8.27 9.23
N VAL A 233 5.34 9.36 8.97
CA VAL A 233 6.75 9.53 9.36
C VAL A 233 6.98 9.40 10.86
N PRO A 234 6.22 10.07 11.75
CA PRO A 234 6.53 10.02 13.18
C PRO A 234 6.36 8.61 13.76
N ILE A 235 5.31 7.90 13.34
CA ILE A 235 5.06 6.53 13.77
C ILE A 235 6.17 5.61 13.25
N PHE A 236 6.51 5.75 11.97
CA PHE A 236 7.57 4.96 11.37
C PHE A 236 8.92 5.15 12.08
N VAL A 237 9.33 6.40 12.32
CA VAL A 237 10.58 6.72 13.04
C VAL A 237 10.58 6.08 14.44
N ILE A 238 9.48 6.17 15.20
CA ILE A 238 9.38 5.52 16.51
C ILE A 238 9.54 4.00 16.38
N VAL A 239 8.82 3.38 15.44
CA VAL A 239 8.88 1.92 15.22
C VAL A 239 10.27 1.49 14.78
N THR A 240 10.95 2.25 13.92
CA THR A 240 12.34 2.00 13.51
C THR A 240 13.28 2.03 14.71
N GLY A 241 13.15 3.01 15.60
CA GLY A 241 13.97 3.09 16.80
C GLY A 241 13.73 1.92 17.75
N VAL A 242 12.47 1.51 17.94
CA VAL A 242 12.12 0.31 18.73
C VAL A 242 12.67 -0.96 18.08
N ALA A 243 12.47 -1.13 16.77
CA ALA A 243 12.96 -2.30 16.02
C ALA A 243 14.48 -2.40 16.16
N GLY A 244 15.22 -1.31 15.96
CA GLY A 244 16.67 -1.28 16.08
C GLY A 244 17.20 -1.60 17.50
N LEU A 245 16.40 -1.39 18.55
CA LEU A 245 16.71 -1.82 19.92
C LEU A 245 16.36 -3.29 20.15
N VAL A 246 15.22 -3.76 19.62
CA VAL A 246 14.74 -5.14 19.80
C VAL A 246 15.61 -6.14 19.04
N THR A 247 16.15 -5.74 17.89
CA THR A 247 16.99 -6.59 17.04
C THR A 247 18.48 -6.40 17.30
N ASP A 248 18.87 -5.63 18.32
CA ASP A 248 20.25 -5.25 18.62
C ASP A 248 21.03 -4.68 17.41
N SER A 249 20.32 -4.14 16.42
CA SER A 249 20.91 -3.66 15.15
C SER A 249 21.39 -2.21 15.22
N THR A 250 21.08 -1.51 16.31
CA THR A 250 21.52 -0.14 16.59
C THR A 250 22.06 -0.03 18.01
N SER A 251 22.94 0.93 18.27
CA SER A 251 23.36 1.20 19.64
C SER A 251 22.17 1.69 20.48
N THR A 252 22.15 1.38 21.77
CA THR A 252 21.07 1.78 22.69
C THR A 252 20.81 3.28 22.65
N VAL A 253 21.89 4.07 22.60
CA VAL A 253 21.80 5.54 22.50
C VAL A 253 21.13 5.94 21.20
N LEU A 254 21.55 5.37 20.06
CA LEU A 254 20.97 5.71 18.75
C LEU A 254 19.49 5.34 18.68
N GLY A 255 19.10 4.14 19.13
CA GLY A 255 17.70 3.70 19.14
C GLY A 255 16.81 4.64 19.99
N ILE A 256 17.26 5.02 21.19
CA ILE A 256 16.55 5.98 22.04
C ILE A 256 16.42 7.35 21.36
N VAL A 257 17.50 7.86 20.75
CA VAL A 257 17.48 9.14 20.04
C VAL A 257 16.47 9.12 18.90
N ILE A 258 16.42 8.04 18.10
CA ILE A 258 15.44 7.88 17.01
C ILE A 258 14.01 7.93 17.57
N ILE A 259 13.72 7.21 18.66
CA ILE A 259 12.38 7.22 19.28
C ILE A 259 12.00 8.63 19.73
N VAL A 260 12.90 9.32 20.44
CA VAL A 260 12.65 10.68 20.94
C VAL A 260 12.40 11.65 19.78
N VAL A 261 13.21 11.57 18.71
CA VAL A 261 13.01 12.38 17.50
C VAL A 261 11.63 12.12 16.91
N GLY A 262 11.20 10.87 16.76
CA GLY A 262 9.87 10.54 16.26
C GLY A 262 8.73 11.13 17.12
N ILE A 263 8.87 11.11 18.45
CA ILE A 263 7.91 11.74 19.37
C ILE A 263 7.89 13.26 19.18
N VAL A 264 9.06 13.91 19.06
CA VAL A 264 9.16 15.35 18.84
C VAL A 264 8.52 15.77 17.52
N ILE A 265 8.78 15.03 16.43
CA ILE A 265 8.15 15.27 15.12
C ILE A 265 6.63 15.16 15.26
N LYS A 266 6.12 14.12 15.93
CA LYS A 266 4.67 13.95 16.17
C LYS A 266 4.05 15.14 16.89
N VAL A 267 4.70 15.63 17.95
CA VAL A 267 4.22 16.77 18.72
C VAL A 267 4.24 18.05 17.88
N ALA A 268 5.31 18.28 17.10
CA ALA A 268 5.43 19.44 16.23
C ALA A 268 4.37 19.45 15.11
N MET A 269 4.13 18.30 14.46
CA MET A 269 3.09 18.16 13.42
C MET A 269 1.70 18.48 13.97
N ASN A 270 1.37 17.97 15.16
CA ASN A 270 0.09 18.25 15.83
C ASN A 270 -0.08 19.72 16.22
N ALA A 271 1.01 20.43 16.50
CA ALA A 271 0.98 21.85 16.83
C ALA A 271 0.80 22.74 15.58
N LEU A 272 1.38 22.34 14.44
CA LEU A 272 1.35 23.10 13.18
C LEU A 272 0.08 22.86 12.37
N VAL A 273 -0.52 21.67 12.47
CA VAL A 273 -1.76 21.30 11.75
C VAL A 273 -2.78 20.78 12.77
N PRO A 274 -3.43 21.67 13.54
CA PRO A 274 -4.42 21.24 14.53
C PRO A 274 -5.64 20.62 13.83
N ASP A 275 -6.02 19.42 14.28
CA ASP A 275 -7.19 18.67 13.80
C ASP A 275 -8.46 19.54 13.78
N LYS A 276 -9.08 19.70 12.60
CA LYS A 276 -10.37 20.40 12.44
C LYS A 276 -11.46 19.86 13.38
N LYS A 277 -11.45 18.54 13.67
CA LYS A 277 -12.42 17.88 14.59
C LYS A 277 -12.44 18.47 16.01
N LYS A 278 -11.32 19.01 16.50
CA LYS A 278 -11.24 19.63 17.84
C LYS A 278 -11.76 21.06 17.88
N THR A 279 -11.85 21.71 16.72
CA THR A 279 -12.28 23.12 16.63
C THR A 279 -13.81 23.21 16.57
N GLU A 280 -14.47 22.33 15.81
CA GLU A 280 -15.94 22.29 15.70
C GLU A 280 -16.64 21.90 17.01
N SER A 281 -16.08 20.98 17.79
CA SER A 281 -16.59 20.62 19.12
C SER A 281 -16.44 21.76 20.14
N ARG A 282 -15.45 22.65 19.93
CA ARG A 282 -15.19 23.79 20.81
C ARG A 282 -16.07 25.00 20.47
N THR A 283 -16.42 25.21 19.20
CA THR A 283 -17.38 26.25 18.77
C THR A 283 -18.83 25.83 18.99
N GLN A 284 -19.19 24.56 18.86
CA GLN A 284 -20.53 24.07 19.21
C GLN A 284 -20.78 24.07 20.74
N GLY A 285 -19.75 23.89 21.55
CA GLY A 285 -19.83 24.03 23.02
C GLY A 285 -19.85 25.47 23.54
N LEU A 286 -19.73 26.47 22.66
CA LEU A 286 -19.75 27.90 23.00
C LEU A 286 -20.99 28.63 22.45
N SER A 287 -22.02 27.89 21.99
CA SER A 287 -23.33 28.51 21.78
C SER A 287 -23.82 29.01 23.15
N PRO A 288 -24.12 30.31 23.32
CA PRO A 288 -24.77 30.80 24.51
C PRO A 288 -26.23 30.31 24.50
N GLU A 289 -26.44 29.08 24.96
CA GLU A 289 -27.76 28.63 25.37
C GLU A 289 -28.11 29.28 26.70
N HIS A 290 -29.09 30.18 26.62
CA HIS A 290 -29.92 30.70 27.70
C HIS A 290 -29.30 31.74 28.65
N GLN A 291 -29.49 33.03 28.34
CA GLN A 291 -30.52 33.89 28.96
C GLN A 291 -30.51 35.30 28.36
#